data_AF-A0A9N8JE89-F1
#
_entry.id   AF-A0A9N8JE89-F1
#
_cell.length_a   1.000
_cell.length_b   1.000
_cell.length_c   1.000
_cell.angle_alpha   90.00
_cell.angle_beta   90.00
_cell.angle_gamma   90.00
#
_symmetry.space_group_name_H-M   'P 1'
#
loop_
_entity.id
_entity.type
_entity.pdbx_description
1 polymer ?
#
loop_
_entity_poly.entity_id
_entity_poly.type
_entity_poly.pdbx_seq_one_letter_code
_entity_poly.pdbx_strand_id
1 'polypeptide(L)'
;MADKHPDVYPADFIKSGNELIHSGKGQSKPALIILNQPIADTRVLGRLWRHTSYRLCADGGANQLYDLFTQNDPSQLDQYVRRLADFPSAI
;
A
#
# COMPACT_ATOMS: atom_id res chain seq x y z
N MET A 1 16.60 14.38 25.42
CA MET A 1 16.97 13.63 24.20
C MET A 1 15.71 13.57 23.36
N ALA A 2 15.62 14.34 22.27
CA ALA A 2 14.45 14.27 21.39
C ALA A 2 14.56 12.99 20.54
N ASP A 3 13.57 12.11 20.63
CA ASP A 3 13.38 11.01 19.69
C ASP A 3 13.26 11.61 18.28
N LYS A 4 14.35 11.55 17.51
CA LYS A 4 14.29 11.81 16.08
C LYS A 4 13.51 10.66 15.46
N HIS A 5 12.23 10.88 15.21
CA HIS A 5 11.49 10.04 14.29
C HIS A 5 12.34 9.97 12.99
N PRO A 6 12.66 8.78 12.46
CA PRO A 6 13.41 8.71 11.21
C PRO A 6 12.66 9.55 10.17
N ASP A 7 13.40 10.42 9.48
CA ASP A 7 12.86 11.25 8.40
C ASP A 7 12.45 10.33 7.24
N VAL A 8 11.23 9.78 7.32
CA VAL A 8 10.66 8.97 6.24
C VAL A 8 9.96 9.92 5.28
N TYR A 9 10.48 10.04 4.06
CA TYR A 9 9.90 10.88 3.04
C TYR A 9 8.86 10.08 2.23
N PRO A 10 7.78 10.72 1.73
CA PRO A 10 6.79 10.03 0.90
C PRO A 10 7.39 9.27 -0.30
N ALA A 11 8.48 9.79 -0.87
CA ALA A 11 9.18 9.16 -1.99
C ALA A 11 9.84 7.82 -1.63
N ASP A 12 10.16 7.59 -0.35
CA ASP A 12 10.80 6.34 0.10
C ASP A 12 9.89 5.13 -0.12
N PHE A 13 8.57 5.32 -0.02
CA PHE A 13 7.57 4.28 -0.23
C PHE A 13 7.48 3.78 -1.67
N ILE A 14 7.98 4.55 -2.64
CA ILE A 14 7.91 4.24 -4.08
C ILE A 14 9.24 3.66 -4.58
N LYS A 15 10.30 3.67 -3.76
CA LYS A 15 11.61 3.09 -4.12
C LYS A 15 11.48 1.57 -4.37
N SER A 16 12.25 1.08 -5.34
CA SER A 16 12.40 -0.35 -5.58
C SER A 16 13.31 -0.97 -4.51
N GLY A 17 12.81 -1.94 -3.75
CA GLY A 17 13.56 -2.63 -2.71
C GLY A 17 12.64 -3.26 -1.66
N ASN A 18 13.18 -4.04 -0.73
CA ASN A 18 12.39 -4.76 0.29
C ASN A 18 12.30 -4.05 1.64
N GLU A 19 13.11 -3.03 1.90
CA GLU A 19 13.22 -2.48 3.26
C GLU A 19 13.11 -0.96 3.26
N LEU A 20 11.91 -0.49 3.62
CA LEU A 20 11.84 0.74 4.38
C LEU A 20 12.50 0.47 5.72
N ILE A 21 13.66 1.08 5.94
CA ILE A 21 14.36 1.01 7.23
C ILE A 21 13.54 1.82 8.22
N HIS A 22 12.62 1.14 8.91
CA HIS A 22 11.91 1.72 10.03
C HIS A 22 12.92 1.75 11.19
N SER A 23 13.55 2.89 11.47
CA SER A 23 14.65 3.03 12.45
C SER A 23 14.26 2.84 13.92
N GLY A 24 13.24 2.03 14.22
CA GLY A 24 12.90 1.64 15.59
C GLY A 24 12.27 0.26 15.59
N LYS A 25 12.83 -0.66 16.37
CA LYS A 25 12.19 -1.94 16.73
C LYS A 25 10.84 -1.62 17.42
N GLY A 26 9.77 -1.49 16.64
CA GLY A 26 8.45 -1.09 17.12
C GLY A 26 7.62 -0.20 16.20
N GLN A 27 8.20 0.31 15.10
CA GLN A 27 7.46 1.11 14.12
C GLN A 27 6.64 0.19 13.20
N SER A 28 5.30 0.30 13.26
CA SER A 28 4.39 -0.43 12.38
C SER A 28 4.51 0.09 10.94
N LYS A 29 4.40 -0.80 9.94
CA LYS A 29 4.32 -0.36 8.53
C LYS A 29 3.11 0.56 8.37
N PRO A 30 3.20 1.64 7.57
CA PRO A 30 2.10 2.58 7.43
C PRO A 30 0.89 1.98 6.69
N ALA A 31 -0.19 2.75 6.68
CA ALA A 31 -1.39 2.46 5.91
C ALA A 31 -1.32 3.07 4.50
N LEU A 32 -1.95 2.41 3.53
CA LEU A 32 -2.19 2.89 2.18
C LEU A 32 -3.65 3.30 2.06
N ILE A 33 -3.92 4.54 1.65
CA ILE A 33 -5.26 5.00 1.31
C ILE A 33 -5.32 5.15 -0.22
N ILE A 34 -6.22 4.42 -0.85
CA ILE A 34 -6.48 4.48 -2.30
C ILE A 34 -7.70 5.37 -2.50
N LEU A 35 -7.48 6.53 -3.12
CA LEU A 35 -8.54 7.47 -3.43
C LEU A 35 -9.32 7.04 -4.67
N ASN A 36 -10.51 7.58 -4.86
CA ASN A 36 -11.29 7.46 -6.09
C ASN A 36 -10.68 8.32 -7.22
N GLN A 37 -9.42 8.02 -7.58
CA GLN A 37 -8.65 8.69 -8.61
C GLN A 37 -8.03 7.62 -9.54
N PRO A 38 -7.88 7.90 -10.85
CA PRO A 38 -7.28 6.96 -11.78
C PRO A 38 -5.87 6.54 -11.34
N ILE A 39 -5.60 5.23 -11.30
CA ILE A 39 -4.30 4.69 -10.94
C ILE A 39 -3.45 4.55 -12.21
N ALA A 40 -2.37 5.32 -12.30
CA ALA A 40 -1.57 5.42 -13.52
C ALA A 40 -0.50 4.33 -13.70
N ASP A 41 0.04 3.75 -12.61
CA ASP A 41 1.16 2.79 -12.69
C ASP A 41 1.00 1.64 -11.68
N THR A 42 0.83 0.43 -12.21
CA THR A 42 0.70 -0.82 -11.45
C THR A 42 1.96 -1.17 -10.65
N ARG A 43 3.15 -0.76 -11.13
CA ARG A 43 4.43 -1.01 -10.45
C ARG A 43 4.57 -0.12 -9.22
N VAL A 44 4.12 1.14 -9.31
CA VAL A 44 4.09 2.05 -8.14
C VAL A 44 3.10 1.53 -7.12
N LEU A 45 1.90 1.13 -7.55
CA LEU A 45 0.90 0.51 -6.68
C LEU A 45 1.47 -0.74 -5.99
N GLY A 46 2.13 -1.64 -6.71
CA GLY A 46 2.73 -2.85 -6.14
C GLY A 46 3.82 -2.56 -5.09
N ARG A 47 4.62 -1.51 -5.29
CA ARG A 47 5.63 -1.07 -4.30
C ARG A 47 4.97 -0.52 -3.04
N LEU A 48 4.00 0.38 -3.20
CA LEU A 48 3.20 0.91 -2.07
C LEU A 48 2.53 -0.24 -1.32
N TRP A 49 1.93 -1.18 -2.04
CA TRP A 49 1.25 -2.34 -1.47
C TRP A 49 2.18 -3.20 -0.62
N ARG A 50 3.42 -3.44 -1.04
CA ARG A 50 4.41 -4.23 -0.27
C ARG A 50 4.90 -3.51 0.99
N HIS A 51 4.96 -2.19 0.91
CA HIS A 51 5.50 -1.32 1.96
C HIS A 51 4.49 -0.95 3.04
N THR A 52 3.20 -1.26 2.87
CA THR A 52 2.15 -0.97 3.85
C THR A 52 1.61 -2.22 4.54
N SER A 53 1.11 -2.06 5.77
CA SER A 53 0.43 -3.14 6.51
C SER A 53 -1.08 -3.09 6.30
N TYR A 54 -1.63 -1.88 6.23
CA TYR A 54 -3.06 -1.62 6.21
C TYR A 54 -3.46 -0.90 4.92
N ARG A 55 -4.65 -1.19 4.38
CA ARG A 55 -5.07 -0.70 3.06
C ARG A 55 -6.54 -0.34 3.10
N LEU A 56 -6.87 0.88 2.71
CA LEU A 56 -8.23 1.41 2.71
C LEU A 56 -8.53 2.03 1.34
N CYS A 57 -9.72 1.75 0.80
CA CYS A 57 -10.23 2.45 -0.37
C CYS A 57 -11.24 3.51 0.08
N ALA A 58 -11.08 4.75 -0.38
CA ALA A 58 -12.03 5.83 -0.14
C ALA A 58 -13.03 5.91 -1.29
N ASP A 59 -14.33 5.81 -0.97
CA ASP A 59 -15.42 5.90 -1.93
C ASP A 59 -15.23 4.93 -3.12
N GLY A 60 -15.20 5.42 -4.37
CA GLY A 60 -14.97 4.60 -5.57
C GLY A 60 -13.54 4.10 -5.79
N GLY A 61 -12.61 4.29 -4.85
CA GLY A 61 -11.22 3.83 -4.99
C GLY A 61 -11.07 2.31 -5.20
N ALA A 62 -12.03 1.51 -4.70
CA ALA A 62 -12.07 0.08 -4.96
C ALA A 62 -12.42 -0.24 -6.43
N ASN A 63 -13.26 0.57 -7.07
CA ASN A 63 -13.60 0.41 -8.49
C ASN A 63 -12.38 0.72 -9.36
N GLN A 64 -11.63 1.78 -9.02
CA GLN A 64 -10.38 2.11 -9.71
C GLN A 64 -9.37 0.96 -9.64
N LEU A 65 -9.28 0.29 -8.49
CA LEU A 65 -8.41 -0.88 -8.31
C LEU A 65 -8.90 -2.09 -9.11
N TYR A 66 -10.21 -2.35 -9.08
CA TYR A 66 -10.84 -3.45 -9.82
C TYR A 66 -10.66 -3.29 -11.34
N ASP A 67 -10.90 -2.09 -11.86
CA ASP A 67 -10.77 -1.77 -13.28
C ASP A 67 -9.32 -1.93 -13.74
N LEU A 68 -8.36 -1.46 -12.93
CA LEU A 68 -6.93 -1.58 -13.22
C LEU A 68 -6.50 -3.05 -13.45
N PHE A 69 -6.90 -3.96 -12.56
CA PHE A 69 -6.49 -5.36 -12.69
C PHE A 69 -7.34 -6.14 -13.70
N THR A 70 -8.63 -5.85 -13.82
CA THR A 70 -9.49 -6.50 -14.83
C THR A 70 -9.03 -6.19 -16.25
N GLN A 71 -8.49 -5.00 -16.50
CA GLN A 71 -8.03 -4.59 -17.83
C GLN A 71 -6.59 -5.00 -18.13
N ASN A 72 -5.70 -5.03 -17.12
CA ASN A 72 -4.26 -5.26 -17.34
C ASN A 72 -3.79 -6.67 -17.00
N ASP A 73 -4.24 -7.23 -15.87
CA ASP A 73 -3.81 -8.55 -15.39
C ASP A 73 -4.84 -9.15 -14.41
N PRO A 74 -5.90 -9.81 -14.93
CA PRO A 74 -6.96 -10.38 -14.10
C PRO A 74 -6.47 -11.42 -13.09
N SER A 75 -5.30 -12.04 -13.34
CA SER A 75 -4.73 -13.07 -12.46
C SER A 75 -4.29 -12.49 -11.11
N GLN A 76 -4.00 -11.18 -11.05
CA GLN A 76 -3.61 -10.49 -9.81
C GLN A 76 -4.79 -9.93 -9.03
N LEU A 77 -6.01 -9.93 -9.59
CA LEU A 77 -7.19 -9.33 -8.98
C LEU A 77 -7.43 -9.85 -7.55
N ASP A 78 -7.27 -11.15 -7.34
CA ASP A 78 -7.45 -11.78 -6.02
C ASP A 78 -6.44 -11.29 -4.98
N GLN A 79 -5.21 -10.98 -5.39
CA GLN A 79 -4.16 -10.48 -4.49
C GLN A 79 -4.48 -9.08 -3.95
N TYR A 80 -5.13 -8.25 -4.76
CA TYR A 80 -5.37 -6.84 -4.44
C TYR A 80 -6.79 -6.58 -3.94
N VAL A 81 -7.81 -7.23 -4.50
CA VAL A 81 -9.21 -6.95 -4.13
C VAL A 81 -9.66 -7.78 -2.92
N ARG A 82 -9.35 -9.08 -2.88
CA ARG A 82 -9.79 -9.92 -1.73
C ARG A 82 -9.07 -9.55 -0.43
N ARG A 83 -7.81 -9.13 -0.52
CA ARG A 83 -7.02 -8.71 0.66
C ARG A 83 -7.32 -7.30 1.18
N LEU A 84 -8.19 -6.52 0.53
CA LEU A 84 -8.66 -5.26 1.12
C LEU A 84 -9.56 -5.50 2.33
N ALA A 85 -10.25 -6.63 2.38
CA ALA A 85 -11.14 -7.01 3.49
C ALA A 85 -10.46 -7.94 4.53
N ASP A 86 -9.28 -8.49 4.23
CA ASP A 86 -8.49 -9.25 5.18
C ASP A 86 -7.77 -8.29 6.14
N PHE A 87 -8.50 -7.86 7.16
CA PHE A 87 -7.87 -7.40 8.39
C PHE A 87 -7.10 -8.59 8.97
N PRO A 88 -5.78 -8.51 9.19
CA PRO A 88 -5.13 -9.50 10.03
C PRO A 88 -5.86 -9.46 11.37
N SER A 89 -6.52 -10.56 11.73
CA SER A 89 -7.12 -10.71 13.05
C SER A 89 -6.05 -10.34 14.06
N ALA A 90 -6.35 -9.31 14.86
CA ALA A 90 -5.42 -8.68 15.77
C ALA A 90 -4.61 -9.73 16.55
N ILE A 91 -3.29 -9.53 16.60
CA ILE A 91 -2.42 -10.13 17.62
C ILE A 91 -2.55 -9.28 18.88
#